data_AF-A0A6M3XXI2-F1
#
_entry.id   AF-A0A6M3XXI2-F1
#
_cell.length_a   1.000
_cell.length_b   1.000
_cell.length_c   1.000
_cell.angle_alpha   90.00
_cell.angle_beta   90.00
_cell.angle_gamma   90.00
#
_symmetry.space_group_name_H-M   'P 1'
#
loop_
_entity.id
_entity.type
_entity.pdbx_description
1 polymer ?
#
loop_
_entity_poly.entity_id
_entity_poly.type
_entity_poly.pdbx_seq_one_letter_code
_entity_poly.pdbx_strand_id
1 'polypeptide(L)'
;MAHGTPDWVRMVQVAVTVNNVPVVSEPATECAAGGAGNYSGSSTSYQTVKTWTVATDKVGELKEILIISDDYAHTVCKVTVGSVVWAIDWSPTAAMPIVFEDLKLAAATVVKVEAKSDDGTAIDVDAIIVGKEIG
;
A
#
# COMPACT_ATOMS: atom_id res chain seq x y z
N MET A 1 -23.08 -42.14 -4.51
CA MET A 1 -22.37 -40.91 -4.89
C MET A 1 -21.27 -40.69 -3.85
N ALA A 2 -20.02 -40.54 -4.29
CA ALA A 2 -18.84 -40.64 -3.45
C ALA A 2 -18.65 -39.42 -2.51
N HIS A 3 -18.11 -39.72 -1.32
CA HIS A 3 -17.69 -38.81 -0.24
C HIS A 3 -16.82 -37.64 -0.74
N GLY A 4 -17.18 -36.42 -0.37
CA GLY A 4 -16.22 -35.31 -0.27
C GLY A 4 -15.48 -35.43 1.06
N THR A 5 -14.17 -35.70 1.00
CA THR A 5 -13.26 -35.72 2.15
C THR A 5 -13.24 -34.37 2.87
N PRO A 6 -13.18 -34.33 4.22
CA PRO A 6 -12.91 -33.08 4.93
C PRO A 6 -11.50 -32.59 4.60
N ASP A 7 -11.39 -31.31 4.25
CA ASP A 7 -10.12 -30.62 4.08
C ASP A 7 -9.49 -30.40 5.47
N TRP A 8 -8.51 -31.22 5.82
CA TRP A 8 -7.75 -31.05 7.05
C TRP A 8 -6.50 -30.23 6.75
N VAL A 9 -6.62 -28.91 6.82
CA VAL A 9 -5.44 -28.04 6.93
C VAL A 9 -4.76 -28.37 8.26
N ARG A 10 -3.69 -29.16 8.21
CA ARG A 10 -2.81 -29.37 9.36
C ARG A 10 -2.05 -28.08 9.61
N MET A 11 -2.47 -27.30 10.59
CA MET A 11 -1.60 -26.30 11.21
C MET A 11 -0.42 -27.04 11.85
N VAL A 12 0.76 -26.95 11.24
CA VAL A 12 2.01 -27.40 11.86
C VAL A 12 2.49 -26.28 12.77
N GLN A 13 2.21 -26.42 14.07
CA GLN A 13 2.79 -25.55 15.07
C GLN A 13 4.19 -26.07 15.42
N VAL A 14 5.23 -25.36 14.99
CA VAL A 14 6.63 -25.70 15.34
C VAL A 14 6.92 -25.10 16.72
N ALA A 15 7.07 -25.95 17.74
CA ALA A 15 7.54 -25.54 19.05
C ALA A 15 9.09 -25.61 19.07
N VAL A 16 9.75 -24.45 19.17
CA VAL A 16 11.19 -24.39 19.37
C VAL A 16 11.47 -24.41 20.87
N THR A 17 12.35 -25.29 21.32
CA THR A 17 12.80 -25.33 22.72
C THR A 17 14.30 -25.12 22.80
N VAL A 18 14.77 -24.28 23.72
CA VAL A 18 16.20 -24.14 24.05
C VAL A 18 16.39 -24.59 25.48
N ASN A 19 17.27 -25.56 25.72
CA ASN A 19 17.51 -26.14 27.06
C ASN A 19 16.23 -26.60 27.78
N ASN A 20 15.30 -27.24 27.06
CA ASN A 20 14.01 -27.70 27.60
C ASN A 20 13.04 -26.59 28.03
N VAL A 21 13.33 -25.33 27.68
CA VAL A 21 12.41 -24.19 27.85
C VAL A 21 11.72 -23.90 26.52
N PRO A 22 10.38 -23.86 26.46
CA PRO A 22 9.65 -23.45 25.27
C PRO A 22 10.01 -22.00 24.91
N VAL A 23 10.46 -21.78 23.67
CA VAL A 23 10.54 -20.45 23.09
C VAL A 23 9.13 -20.12 22.60
N VAL A 24 8.41 -19.33 23.38
CA VAL A 24 7.13 -18.76 22.96
C VAL A 24 7.43 -17.57 22.06
N SER A 25 7.03 -17.63 20.79
CA SER A 25 7.09 -16.46 19.91
C SER A 25 6.08 -15.42 20.39
N GLU A 26 6.55 -14.21 20.70
CA GLU A 26 5.65 -13.08 20.90
C GLU A 26 4.99 -12.72 19.55
N PRO A 27 3.67 -12.47 19.50
CA PRO A 27 3.04 -11.99 18.28
C PRO A 27 3.69 -10.66 17.88
N ALA A 28 3.99 -10.50 16.59
CA ALA A 28 4.49 -9.23 16.09
C ALA A 28 3.46 -8.13 16.32
N THR A 29 3.89 -6.98 16.81
CA THR A 29 3.07 -5.78 16.92
C THR A 29 2.68 -5.28 15.54
N GLU A 30 1.43 -4.81 15.40
CA GLU A 30 0.94 -4.17 14.18
C GLU A 30 0.55 -2.71 14.45
N CYS A 31 0.93 -1.81 13.56
CA CYS A 31 0.56 -0.40 13.61
C CYS A 31 0.04 0.07 12.24
N ALA A 32 -0.99 0.91 12.22
CA ALA A 32 -1.50 1.51 10.99
C ALA A 32 -0.46 2.44 10.34
N ALA A 33 -0.40 2.45 9.02
CA ALA A 33 0.57 3.21 8.23
C ALA A 33 -0.04 3.74 6.92
N GLY A 34 0.72 4.53 6.15
CA GLY A 34 0.28 5.14 4.90
C GLY A 34 -0.30 6.54 5.08
N GLY A 35 -1.56 6.64 5.53
CA GLY A 35 -2.28 7.90 5.78
C GLY A 35 -2.63 8.69 4.52
N ALA A 36 -3.21 9.89 4.71
CA ALA A 36 -3.64 10.79 3.63
C ALA A 36 -2.62 11.89 3.32
N GLY A 37 -2.68 12.43 2.10
CA GLY A 37 -1.94 13.60 1.62
C GLY A 37 -2.73 14.30 0.52
N ASN A 38 -2.41 15.56 0.28
CA ASN A 38 -3.11 16.43 -0.65
C ASN A 38 -2.10 17.19 -1.53
N TYR A 39 -2.47 17.41 -2.78
CA TYR A 39 -1.81 18.33 -3.69
C TYR A 39 -2.85 19.19 -4.40
N SER A 40 -2.68 20.51 -4.35
CA SER A 40 -3.47 21.46 -5.13
C SER A 40 -2.56 22.32 -6.00
N GLY A 41 -2.84 22.39 -7.29
CA GLY A 41 -2.10 23.21 -8.25
C GLY A 41 -2.33 22.81 -9.71
N SER A 42 -1.58 23.45 -10.61
CA SER A 42 -1.72 23.31 -12.07
C SER A 42 -0.45 22.80 -12.75
N SER A 43 0.46 22.16 -12.01
CA SER A 43 1.73 21.71 -12.56
C SER A 43 1.51 20.61 -13.60
N THR A 44 2.10 20.77 -14.79
CA THR A 44 2.17 19.71 -15.81
C THR A 44 3.32 18.72 -15.58
N SER A 45 4.10 18.92 -14.52
CA SER A 45 5.10 17.97 -14.01
C SER A 45 4.58 17.28 -12.76
N TYR A 46 4.92 15.99 -12.59
CA TYR A 46 4.52 15.20 -11.43
C TYR A 46 4.93 15.84 -10.10
N GLN A 47 3.93 16.08 -9.25
CA GLN A 47 4.07 16.54 -7.87
C GLN A 47 3.76 15.38 -6.93
N THR A 48 4.44 15.33 -5.80
CA THR A 48 4.19 14.30 -4.79
C THR A 48 2.93 14.66 -4.01
N VAL A 49 1.93 13.77 -4.04
CA VAL A 49 0.69 13.92 -3.26
C VAL A 49 0.86 13.26 -1.89
N LYS A 50 1.39 12.03 -1.90
CA LYS A 50 1.65 11.26 -0.68
C LYS A 50 2.85 10.35 -0.83
N THR A 51 3.58 10.17 0.27
CA THR A 51 4.63 9.16 0.40
C THR A 51 4.48 8.46 1.74
N TRP A 52 4.69 7.15 1.73
CA TRP A 52 4.91 6.32 2.92
C TRP A 52 6.19 5.53 2.72
N THR A 53 7.08 5.57 3.70
CA THR A 53 8.29 4.74 3.73
C THR A 53 8.14 3.74 4.87
N VAL A 54 8.31 2.45 4.58
CA VAL A 54 8.31 1.40 5.59
C VAL A 54 9.49 1.61 6.53
N ALA A 55 9.26 1.64 7.85
CA ALA A 55 10.33 1.77 8.83
C ALA A 55 11.41 0.68 8.68
N THR A 56 12.66 1.00 9.04
CA THR A 56 13.84 0.15 8.77
C THR A 56 13.84 -1.18 9.54
N ASP A 57 13.08 -1.25 10.63
CA ASP A 57 12.94 -2.42 11.50
C ASP A 57 11.59 -3.13 11.33
N LYS A 58 10.77 -2.72 10.36
CA LYS A 58 9.42 -3.25 10.14
C LYS A 58 9.26 -3.91 8.78
N VAL A 59 8.24 -4.76 8.69
CA VAL A 59 7.68 -5.23 7.41
C VAL A 59 6.42 -4.45 7.13
N GLY A 60 6.35 -3.82 5.95
CA GLY A 60 5.15 -3.14 5.50
C GLY A 60 4.15 -4.12 4.91
N GLU A 61 2.87 -3.83 5.07
CA GLU A 61 1.79 -4.48 4.34
C GLU A 61 0.91 -3.40 3.72
N LEU A 62 0.93 -3.32 2.40
CA LEU A 62 0.11 -2.39 1.64
C LEU A 62 -1.23 -3.06 1.32
N LYS A 63 -2.33 -2.36 1.60
CA LYS A 63 -3.70 -2.84 1.35
C LYS A 63 -4.38 -2.08 0.23
N GLU A 64 -4.25 -0.76 0.23
CA GLU A 64 -4.98 0.08 -0.70
C GLU A 64 -4.24 1.38 -0.99
N ILE A 65 -4.38 1.87 -2.22
CA ILE A 65 -4.11 3.26 -2.57
C ILE A 65 -5.38 3.83 -3.21
N LEU A 66 -5.96 4.86 -2.60
CA LEU A 66 -7.10 5.59 -3.12
C LEU A 66 -6.65 6.97 -3.58
N ILE A 67 -7.07 7.37 -4.77
CA ILE A 67 -6.83 8.70 -5.32
C ILE A 67 -8.18 9.35 -5.62
N ILE A 68 -8.34 10.59 -5.17
CA ILE A 68 -9.54 11.38 -5.37
C ILE A 68 -9.10 12.71 -5.98
N SER A 69 -9.83 13.19 -6.98
CA SER A 69 -9.63 14.53 -7.53
C SER A 69 -10.96 15.27 -7.63
N ASP A 70 -10.90 16.60 -7.56
CA ASP A 70 -12.00 17.49 -7.92
C ASP A 70 -12.24 17.54 -9.44
N ASP A 71 -11.20 17.31 -10.25
CA ASP A 71 -11.24 17.29 -11.70
C ASP A 71 -10.46 16.10 -12.30
N TYR A 72 -11.17 14.99 -12.45
CA TYR A 72 -10.65 13.76 -13.07
C TYR A 72 -10.30 13.91 -14.55
N ALA A 73 -10.91 14.86 -15.27
CA ALA A 73 -10.67 15.00 -16.70
C ALA A 73 -9.24 15.52 -16.98
N HIS A 74 -8.69 16.31 -16.05
CA HIS A 74 -7.38 16.94 -16.16
C HIS A 74 -6.31 16.31 -15.27
N THR A 75 -6.67 15.36 -14.41
CA THR A 75 -5.75 14.73 -13.47
C THR A 75 -5.05 13.51 -14.07
N VAL A 76 -3.72 13.51 -13.98
CA VAL A 76 -2.88 12.39 -14.37
C VAL A 76 -2.01 11.93 -13.20
N CYS A 77 -2.09 10.66 -12.88
CA CYS A 77 -1.47 10.07 -11.70
C CYS A 77 -0.31 9.14 -12.06
N LYS A 78 0.57 8.95 -11.09
CA LYS A 78 1.62 7.93 -11.10
C LYS A 78 1.76 7.31 -9.71
N VAL A 79 1.83 5.99 -9.66
CA VAL A 79 1.96 5.22 -8.43
C VAL A 79 3.19 4.33 -8.52
N THR A 80 4.08 4.47 -7.54
CA THR A 80 5.32 3.68 -7.43
C THR A 80 5.36 2.99 -6.07
N VAL A 81 5.68 1.69 -6.07
CA VAL A 81 5.85 0.87 -4.86
C VAL A 81 7.24 0.25 -4.91
N GLY A 82 8.14 0.72 -4.04
CA GLY A 82 9.56 0.41 -4.10
C GLY A 82 10.18 0.89 -5.41
N SER A 83 10.74 -0.03 -6.19
CA SER A 83 11.27 0.24 -7.52
C SER A 83 10.27 -0.01 -8.65
N VAL A 84 9.06 -0.50 -8.35
CA VAL A 84 8.06 -0.89 -9.35
C VAL A 84 7.08 0.25 -9.58
N VAL A 85 6.97 0.68 -10.83
CA VAL A 85 5.93 1.61 -11.28
C VAL A 85 4.67 0.79 -11.56
N TRP A 86 3.64 0.96 -10.73
CA TRP A 86 2.37 0.25 -10.85
C TRP A 86 1.43 0.92 -11.84
N ALA A 87 1.43 2.26 -11.85
CA ALA A 87 0.67 3.07 -12.78
C ALA A 87 1.51 4.29 -13.17
N ILE A 88 1.49 4.66 -14.45
CA ILE A 88 2.11 5.87 -14.98
C ILE A 88 1.22 6.45 -16.06
N ASP A 89 1.15 7.78 -16.11
CA ASP A 89 0.24 8.52 -16.97
C ASP A 89 -1.20 7.98 -16.92
N TRP A 90 -1.64 7.57 -15.72
CA TRP A 90 -2.98 7.04 -15.51
C TRP A 90 -3.95 8.18 -15.24
N SER A 91 -5.00 8.30 -16.04
CA SER A 91 -6.09 9.26 -15.86
C SER A 91 -7.28 8.56 -15.19
N PRO A 92 -7.43 8.61 -13.85
CA PRO A 92 -8.61 8.10 -13.18
C PRO A 92 -9.84 8.87 -13.64
N THR A 93 -10.97 8.19 -13.85
CA THR A 93 -12.24 8.84 -14.23
C THR A 93 -13.22 8.98 -13.06
N ALA A 94 -12.86 8.45 -11.89
CA ALA A 94 -13.61 8.49 -10.65
C ALA A 94 -12.67 8.07 -9.49
N ALA A 95 -13.14 8.25 -8.25
CA ALA A 95 -12.47 7.71 -7.08
C ALA A 95 -12.49 6.17 -7.15
N MET A 96 -11.34 5.57 -7.44
CA MET A 96 -11.20 4.12 -7.54
C MET A 96 -9.98 3.64 -6.75
N PRO A 97 -10.16 2.75 -5.77
CA PRO A 97 -9.05 2.21 -5.01
C PRO A 97 -8.25 1.20 -5.86
N ILE A 98 -6.92 1.27 -5.76
CA ILE A 98 -6.01 0.22 -6.18
C ILE A 98 -5.83 -0.70 -4.97
N VAL A 99 -6.40 -1.90 -5.05
CA VAL A 99 -6.38 -2.88 -3.96
C VAL A 99 -5.21 -3.85 -4.12
N PHE A 100 -4.54 -4.15 -3.02
CA PHE A 100 -3.42 -5.06 -2.95
C PHE A 100 -3.77 -6.25 -2.02
N GLU A 101 -3.68 -7.46 -2.55
CA GLU A 101 -3.87 -8.67 -1.76
C GLU A 101 -2.58 -8.98 -0.97
N ASP A 102 -2.57 -8.62 0.31
CA ASP A 102 -1.50 -8.93 1.28
C ASP A 102 -0.08 -8.60 0.80
N LEU A 103 0.09 -7.51 0.04
CA LEU A 103 1.39 -7.14 -0.51
C LEU A 103 2.36 -6.76 0.61
N LYS A 104 3.31 -7.66 0.88
CA LYS A 104 4.40 -7.43 1.84
C LYS A 104 5.51 -6.60 1.20
N LEU A 105 5.93 -5.59 1.94
CA LEU A 105 6.98 -4.66 1.56
C LEU A 105 8.17 -4.82 2.50
N ALA A 106 9.37 -4.84 1.94
CA ALA A 106 10.59 -4.84 2.74
C ALA A 106 10.74 -3.53 3.50
N ALA A 107 11.52 -3.55 4.59
CA ALA A 107 11.98 -2.36 5.28
C ALA A 107 12.57 -1.32 4.31
N ALA A 108 12.36 -0.03 4.60
CA ALA A 108 12.77 1.11 3.77
C ALA A 108 12.12 1.18 2.37
N THR A 109 11.16 0.30 2.04
CA THR A 109 10.40 0.40 0.79
C THR A 109 9.56 1.69 0.80
N VAL A 110 9.61 2.43 -0.29
CA VAL A 110 8.85 3.68 -0.47
C VAL A 110 7.63 3.43 -1.34
N VAL A 111 6.45 3.76 -0.82
CA VAL A 111 5.19 3.88 -1.59
C VAL A 111 4.98 5.36 -1.89
N LYS A 112 4.87 5.70 -3.17
CA LYS A 112 4.76 7.08 -3.64
C LYS A 112 3.57 7.24 -4.58
N VAL A 113 2.75 8.24 -4.30
CA VAL A 113 1.65 8.70 -5.16
C VAL A 113 1.97 10.11 -5.65
N GLU A 114 1.93 10.28 -6.95
CA GLU A 114 2.22 11.53 -7.63
C GLU A 114 1.06 11.90 -8.56
N ALA A 115 0.82 13.20 -8.76
CA ALA A 115 -0.19 13.73 -9.66
C ALA A 115 0.35 14.94 -10.45
N LYS A 116 -0.21 15.17 -11.62
CA LYS A 116 0.00 16.37 -12.45
C LYS A 116 -1.29 16.72 -13.18
N SER A 117 -1.40 17.96 -13.59
CA SER A 117 -2.37 18.40 -14.60
C SER A 117 -1.89 17.97 -16.00
N ASP A 118 -2.79 17.58 -16.89
CA ASP A 118 -2.46 17.25 -18.27
C ASP A 118 -2.23 18.49 -19.15
N ASP A 119 -2.93 19.59 -18.88
CA ASP A 119 -2.96 20.79 -19.71
C ASP A 119 -2.65 22.10 -18.96
N GLY A 120 -2.47 22.04 -17.63
CA GLY A 120 -2.24 23.20 -16.78
C GLY A 120 -3.52 23.75 -16.12
N THR A 121 -4.64 23.05 -16.23
CA THR A 121 -5.82 23.28 -15.39
C THR A 121 -5.49 22.99 -13.93
N ALA A 122 -5.97 23.85 -13.02
CA ALA A 122 -5.79 23.63 -11.59
C ALA A 122 -6.60 22.42 -11.12
N ILE A 123 -5.95 21.53 -10.40
CA ILE A 123 -6.53 20.32 -9.82
C ILE A 123 -6.27 20.30 -8.32
N ASP A 124 -7.17 19.70 -7.57
CA ASP A 124 -7.04 19.34 -6.17
C ASP A 124 -7.11 17.80 -6.08
N VAL A 125 -6.05 17.19 -5.55
CA VAL A 125 -5.86 15.74 -5.54
C VAL A 125 -5.53 15.26 -4.15
N ASP A 126 -6.38 14.39 -3.61
CA ASP A 126 -6.12 13.64 -2.40
C ASP A 126 -5.61 12.24 -2.73
N ALA A 127 -4.62 11.79 -1.97
CA ALA A 127 -4.14 10.41 -2.01
C ALA A 127 -4.13 9.81 -0.61
N ILE A 128 -4.75 8.63 -0.49
CA ILE A 128 -4.80 7.86 0.75
C ILE A 128 -4.05 6.55 0.51
N ILE A 129 -3.04 6.29 1.33
CA ILE A 129 -2.35 5.01 1.37
C ILE A 129 -2.84 4.28 2.62
N VAL A 130 -3.40 3.08 2.45
CA VAL A 130 -3.82 2.21 3.55
C VAL A 130 -2.83 1.07 3.66
N GLY A 131 -2.16 1.00 4.79
CA GLY A 131 -1.26 -0.11 5.10
C GLY A 131 -1.06 -0.27 6.60
N LYS A 132 -0.21 -1.23 6.94
CA LYS A 132 0.28 -1.44 8.31
C LYS A 132 1.76 -1.79 8.31
N GLU A 133 2.41 -1.57 9.44
CA GLU A 133 3.76 -2.04 9.73
C GLU A 133 3.70 -3.13 10.80
N ILE A 134 4.50 -4.17 10.61
CA ILE A 134 4.54 -5.37 11.44
C ILE A 134 5.96 -5.56 11.96
N GLY A 135 6.08 -5.84 13.26
CA GLY A 135 7.32 -6.16 13.97
C GLY A 135 7.74 -5.10 14.96
#